data_AF-A0A3E4WUS0-F1
#
_entry.id   AF-A0A3E4WUS0-F1
#
_cell.length_a   1.000
_cell.length_b   1.000
_cell.length_c   1.000
_cell.angle_alpha   90.00
_cell.angle_beta   90.00
_cell.angle_gamma   90.00
#
_symmetry.space_group_name_H-M   'P 1'
#
loop_
_entity.id
_entity.type
_entity.pdbx_description
1 polymer ?
#
loop_
_entity_poly.entity_id
_entity_poly.type
_entity_poly.pdbx_seq_one_letter_code
_entity_poly.pdbx_strand_id
1 'polypeptide(L)' 'MANIKYYPEDELVQKVQSGEYGWLDYINHHSPEWQEEYTEFCNERNLVVNEESAEDFIEWKGELVETGE' A
#
# COMPACT_ATOMS: atom_id res chain seq x y z
N MET A 1 19.75 7.42 -1.57
CA MET A 1 18.55 7.11 -2.36
C MET A 1 18.38 5.62 -2.28
N ALA A 2 17.47 5.14 -1.43
CA ALA A 2 17.19 3.71 -1.37
C ALA A 2 16.75 3.29 -2.77
N ASN A 3 17.44 2.32 -3.36
CA ASN A 3 17.10 1.77 -4.65
C ASN A 3 15.88 0.87 -4.46
N ILE A 4 14.71 1.49 -4.21
CA ILE A 4 13.44 0.81 -4.04
C ILE A 4 13.26 -0.06 -5.29
N LYS A 5 13.25 -1.37 -5.09
CA LYS A 5 13.02 -2.33 -6.16
C LYS A 5 11.53 -2.50 -6.27
N TYR A 6 10.94 -1.99 -7.34
CA TYR A 6 9.54 -2.25 -7.59
C TYR A 6 9.35 -3.71 -8.02
N TYR A 7 8.40 -4.38 -7.39
CA TYR A 7 8.02 -5.74 -7.71
C TYR A 7 6.64 -5.73 -8.35
N PRO A 8 6.34 -6.67 -9.25
CA PRO A 8 4.99 -6.78 -9.78
C PRO A 8 4.03 -7.13 -8.64
N GLU A 9 2.79 -6.66 -8.78
CA GLU A 9 1.70 -6.87 -7.82
C GLU A 9 1.58 -8.32 -7.39
N ASP A 10 1.61 -9.27 -8.32
CA ASP A 10 1.54 -10.71 -8.05
C ASP A 10 2.58 -11.16 -7.00
N GLU A 11 3.83 -10.71 -7.15
CA GLU A 11 4.92 -11.11 -6.26
C GLU A 11 4.77 -10.44 -4.89
N LEU A 12 4.35 -9.18 -4.85
CA LEU A 12 4.09 -8.46 -3.60
C LEU A 12 2.91 -9.05 -2.84
N VAL A 13 1.81 -9.36 -3.53
CA VAL A 13 0.62 -10.01 -2.97
C VAL A 13 0.98 -11.39 -2.41
N GLN A 14 1.83 -12.18 -3.08
CA GLN A 14 2.31 -13.45 -2.56
C GLN A 14 3.13 -13.27 -1.28
N LYS A 15 4.00 -12.25 -1.22
CA LYS A 15 4.81 -11.96 -0.03
C LYS A 15 3.97 -11.50 1.15
N VAL A 16 2.98 -10.64 0.91
CA VAL A 16 2.02 -10.20 1.94
C VAL A 16 1.21 -11.37 2.48
N GLN A 17 0.66 -12.21 1.59
CA GLN A 17 -0.09 -13.41 2.01
C GLN A 17 0.77 -14.43 2.76
N SER A 18 2.06 -14.53 2.41
CA SER A 18 3.01 -15.38 3.15
C SER A 18 3.41 -14.79 4.50
N GLY A 19 3.02 -13.55 4.81
CA GLY A 19 3.48 -12.78 5.97
C GLY A 19 4.95 -12.37 5.88
N GLU A 20 5.57 -12.48 4.70
CA GLU A 20 6.95 -12.03 4.47
C GLU A 20 6.98 -10.49 4.40
N TYR A 21 5.99 -9.89 3.71
CA TYR A 21 5.86 -8.45 3.54
C TYR A 21 4.61 -7.94 4.25
N GLY A 22 4.69 -6.69 4.69
CA GLY A 22 3.55 -5.95 5.23
C GLY A 22 2.81 -5.15 4.16
N TRP A 23 1.64 -4.62 4.49
CA TRP A 23 0.93 -3.69 3.59
C TRP A 23 1.73 -2.42 3.31
N LEU A 24 2.48 -1.94 4.31
CA LEU A 24 3.35 -0.78 4.13
C LEU A 24 4.46 -1.08 3.11
N ASP A 25 5.03 -2.29 3.18
CA ASP A 25 6.09 -2.72 2.28
C ASP A 25 5.55 -2.95 0.87
N TYR A 26 4.35 -3.51 0.76
CA TYR A 26 3.59 -3.61 -0.48
C TYR A 26 3.45 -2.25 -1.16
N ILE A 27 2.91 -1.24 -0.48
CA ILE A 27 2.67 0.10 -1.04
C ILE A 27 4.00 0.74 -1.49
N ASN A 28 5.04 0.64 -0.67
CA ASN A 28 6.35 1.22 -1.00
C ASN A 28 7.03 0.53 -2.19
N HIS A 29 6.83 -0.78 -2.38
CA HIS A 29 7.43 -1.55 -3.47
C HIS A 29 6.51 -1.74 -4.67
N HIS A 30 5.24 -1.34 -4.60
CA HIS A 30 4.28 -1.46 -5.69
C HIS A 30 4.57 -0.44 -6.77
N SER A 31 4.49 0.85 -6.46
CA SER A 31 4.77 1.94 -7.38
C SER A 31 4.94 3.28 -6.66
N PRO A 32 5.65 4.25 -7.27
CA PRO A 32 5.79 5.58 -6.70
C PRO A 32 4.44 6.28 -6.52
N GLU A 33 3.50 6.06 -7.43
CA GLU A 33 2.14 6.63 -7.35
C GLU A 33 1.38 6.14 -6.10
N TRP A 34 1.53 4.86 -5.74
CA TRP A 34 0.92 4.28 -4.54
C TRP A 34 1.53 4.87 -3.27
N GLN A 35 2.84 5.12 -3.27
CA GLN A 35 3.52 5.77 -2.15
C GLN A 35 3.07 7.23 -1.96
N GLU A 36 2.90 7.98 -3.05
CA GLU A 36 2.39 9.35 -3.02
C GLU A 36 0.94 9.39 -2.52
N GLU A 37 0.05 8.58 -3.10
CA GLU A 37 -1.35 8.44 -2.68
C GLU A 37 -1.47 8.05 -1.20
N TYR A 38 -0.68 7.08 -0.74
CA TYR A 38 -0.69 6.66 0.65
C TYR A 38 -0.19 7.77 1.60
N THR A 39 0.80 8.54 1.17
CA THR A 39 1.31 9.68 1.94
C THR A 39 0.24 10.77 2.06
N GLU A 40 -0.46 11.08 0.98
CA GLU A 40 -1.57 12.04 0.98
C GLU A 40 -2.75 11.53 1.83
N PHE A 41 -3.10 10.25 1.71
CA PHE A 41 -4.13 9.59 2.50
C PHE A 41 -3.85 9.72 4.00
N CYS A 42 -2.61 9.43 4.42
CA CYS A 42 -2.19 9.60 5.79
C CYS A 42 -2.25 11.08 6.22
N ASN A 43 -1.81 12.01 5.36
CA ASN A 43 -1.80 13.43 5.68
C ASN A 43 -3.21 13.98 5.89
N GLU A 44 -4.14 13.67 4.98
CA GLU A 44 -5.53 14.10 5.02
C GLU A 44 -6.25 13.58 6.27
N ARG A 45 -6.04 12.30 6.60
CA ARG A 45 -6.67 11.62 7.75
C ARG A 45 -5.93 11.83 9.07
N ASN A 46 -4.81 12.55 9.05
CA ASN A 46 -3.91 12.72 10.19
C ASN A 46 -3.39 11.37 10.77
N LEU A 47 -3.19 10.39 9.89
CA LEU A 47 -2.66 9.07 10.22
C LEU A 47 -1.13 9.06 10.15
N VAL A 48 -0.53 8.10 10.87
CA VAL A 48 0.91 7.88 10.87
C VAL A 48 1.24 6.80 9.85
N VAL A 49 2.24 7.04 9.00
CA VAL A 49 2.74 6.06 8.02
C VAL A 49 3.26 4.82 8.75
N ASN A 50 2.41 3.80 8.91
CA ASN A 50 2.68 2.53 9.58
C ASN A 50 1.93 1.39 8.90
N GLU A 51 2.02 0.18 9.46
CA GLU A 51 1.30 -1.00 8.91
C GLU A 51 -0.22 -0.86 9.03
N GLU A 52 -0.72 -0.30 10.13
CA GLU A 52 -2.15 -0.09 10.38
C GLU A 52 -2.78 0.84 9.34
N SER A 53 -2.14 1.99 9.08
CA SER A 53 -2.62 2.95 8.08
C SER A 53 -2.45 2.41 6.66
N ALA A 54 -1.44 1.57 6.42
CA ALA A 54 -1.26 0.90 5.14
C ALA A 54 -2.38 -0.11 4.86
N GLU A 55 -2.80 -0.87 5.88
CA GLU A 55 -3.95 -1.77 5.79
C GLU A 55 -5.24 -0.99 5.49
N ASP A 56 -5.48 0.13 6.20
CA ASP A 56 -6.62 1.04 5.97
C ASP A 56 -6.64 1.59 4.53
N PHE A 57 -5.47 1.94 3.99
CA PHE A 57 -5.34 2.39 2.60
C PHE A 57 -5.67 1.27 1.59
N ILE A 58 -5.23 0.04 1.84
CA ILE A 58 -5.51 -1.11 0.98
C ILE A 58 -6.99 -1.45 1.01
N GLU A 59 -7.61 -1.45 2.19
CA GLU A 59 -9.04 -1.66 2.36
C GLU A 59 -9.84 -0.58 1.62
N TRP A 60 -9.48 0.69 1.79
CA TRP A 60 -10.09 1.82 1.08
C TRP A 60 -9.95 1.69 -0.45
N LYS A 61 -8.79 1.27 -0.96
CA LYS A 61 -8.58 1.01 -2.40
C LYS A 61 -9.44 -0.16 -2.90
N GLY A 62 -9.59 -1.21 -2.09
CA GLY A 62 -10.46 -2.35 -2.38
C GLY A 62 -11.93 -1.94 -2.46
N GLU A 63 -12.41 -1.18 -1.47
CA GLU A 63 -13.79 -0.68 -1.47
C GLU A 63 -14.09 0.22 -2.68
N LEU A 64 -13.15 1.05 -3.14
CA LEU A 64 -13.33 1.85 -4.36
C LEU A 64 -13.55 1.01 -5.63
N VAL A 65 -12.99 -0.21 -5.68
CA VAL A 65 -13.17 -1.11 -6.83
C VAL A 65 -14.54 -1.80 -6.78
N GLU A 66 -15.02 -2.14 -5.57
CA GLU A 66 -16.30 -2.84 -5.36
C GLU A 66 -17.51 -1.90 -5.35
N THR A 67 -17.33 -0.64 -4.95
CA THR A 67 -18.41 0.36 -4.89
C THR A 67 -18.67 1.07 -6.23
N GLY A 68 -17.88 0.74 -7.26
CA GLY A 68 -17.94 1.32 -8.61
C GLY A 68 -18.86 0.61 -9.61
N GLU A 69 -19.70 -0.34 -9.19
CA GLU A 69 -20.71 -1.04 -10.03
C GLU A 69 -22.13 -0.48 -9.93
#